data_AF-A0A1I2DZF2-F1
#
_entry.id   AF-A0A1I2DZF2-F1
#
_cell.length_a   1.000
_cell.length_b   1.000
_cell.length_c   1.000
_cell.angle_alpha   90.00
_cell.angle_beta   90.00
_cell.angle_gamma   90.00
#
_symmetry.space_group_name_H-M   'P 1'
#
loop_
_entity.id
_entity.type
_entity.pdbx_description
1 polymer ?
#
loop_
_entity_poly.entity_id
_entity_poly.type
_entity_poly.pdbx_seq_one_letter_code
_entity_poly.pdbx_strand_id
1 'polypeptide(L)'
;MPGYLIHVGGIINCFHQTGIVTPTLVNPPRVKVNGSQQVLTTAELLVVAGCLFNVSGGPHPCVKVRVDAATRVKINGQPAAILTPAALCLAADQAPQGIPNSASNQKRVIAT
;
A
#
# COMPACT_ATOMS: atom_id res chain seq x y z
N MET A 1 -2.78 -14.15 -3.67
CA MET A 1 -1.84 -14.02 -4.80
C MET A 1 -0.44 -13.89 -4.19
N PRO A 2 0.64 -14.36 -4.83
CA PRO A 2 2.00 -14.08 -4.35
C PRO A 2 2.33 -12.59 -4.48
N GLY A 3 2.94 -11.99 -3.47
CA GLY A 3 3.41 -10.61 -3.53
C GLY A 3 4.36 -10.24 -2.41
N TYR A 4 5.02 -9.09 -2.53
CA TYR A 4 5.95 -8.61 -1.51
C TYR A 4 5.20 -8.02 -0.32
N LEU A 5 5.65 -8.35 0.89
CA LEU A 5 5.12 -7.73 2.10
C LEU A 5 5.45 -6.24 2.14
N ILE A 6 4.45 -5.45 2.54
CA ILE A 6 4.60 -4.02 2.82
C ILE A 6 4.69 -3.77 4.33
N HIS A 7 5.43 -2.74 4.74
CA HIS A 7 5.64 -2.40 6.15
C HIS A 7 5.64 -0.87 6.34
N VAL A 8 5.49 -0.41 7.58
CA VAL A 8 5.35 1.03 7.91
C VAL A 8 6.51 1.91 7.44
N GLY A 9 7.76 1.42 7.45
CA GLY A 9 8.91 2.15 6.91
C GLY A 9 9.12 2.02 5.40
N GLY A 10 8.17 1.40 4.68
CA GLY A 10 8.23 1.23 3.24
C GLY A 10 7.79 2.51 2.54
N ILE A 11 8.52 2.93 1.52
CA ILE A 11 8.16 4.06 0.68
C ILE A 11 7.30 3.51 -0.45
N ILE A 12 6.02 3.88 -0.43
CA ILE A 12 5.05 3.61 -1.49
C ILE A 12 4.58 4.97 -2.01
N ASN A 13 4.51 5.12 -3.32
CA ASN A 13 4.05 6.33 -4.00
C ASN A 13 3.19 5.97 -5.20
N CYS A 14 2.27 6.86 -5.60
CA CYS A 14 1.51 6.62 -6.83
C CYS A 14 2.38 6.80 -8.07
N PHE A 15 2.00 6.17 -9.19
CA PHE A 15 2.76 6.20 -10.45
C PHE A 15 3.08 7.62 -10.94
N HIS A 16 2.16 8.56 -10.66
CA HIS A 16 2.29 9.98 -10.94
C HIS A 16 3.44 10.67 -10.21
N GLN A 17 4.17 9.96 -9.34
CA GLN A 17 5.32 10.41 -8.54
C GLN A 17 5.01 11.55 -7.56
N THR A 18 3.80 12.08 -7.61
CA THR A 18 3.21 12.94 -6.60
C THR A 18 2.32 12.09 -5.69
N GLY A 19 2.22 12.51 -4.43
CA GLY A 19 1.49 11.75 -3.43
C GLY A 19 2.38 10.73 -2.73
N ILE A 20 2.50 10.90 -1.41
CA ILE A 20 3.18 9.96 -0.52
C ILE A 20 2.11 9.11 0.15
N VAL A 21 2.33 7.80 0.18
CA VAL A 21 1.45 6.87 0.88
C VAL A 21 1.91 6.75 2.33
N THR A 22 1.01 7.03 3.26
CA THR A 22 1.23 6.86 4.69
C THR A 22 0.28 5.81 5.23
N PRO A 23 0.79 4.67 5.74
CA PRO A 23 -0.03 3.69 6.42
C PRO A 23 -0.62 4.25 7.72
N THR A 24 -1.93 4.11 7.91
CA THR A 24 -2.62 4.37 9.17
C THR A 24 -2.90 3.04 9.85
N LEU A 25 -2.28 2.83 11.01
CA LEU A 25 -2.39 1.58 11.77
C LEU A 25 -3.72 1.55 12.55
N VAL A 26 -4.74 0.94 11.98
CA VAL A 26 -6.04 0.73 12.64
C VAL A 26 -5.95 -0.42 13.65
N ASN A 27 -5.26 -1.49 13.29
CA ASN A 27 -4.97 -2.63 14.16
C ASN A 27 -3.47 -2.94 14.12
N PRO A 28 -2.65 -2.35 15.01
CA PRO A 28 -1.20 -2.43 14.93
C PRO A 28 -0.69 -3.89 14.87
N PRO A 29 -0.09 -4.31 13.75
CA PRO A 29 0.35 -5.68 13.59
C PRO A 29 1.57 -5.98 14.48
N ARG A 30 1.62 -7.21 15.00
CA ARG A 30 2.66 -7.65 15.94
C ARG A 30 3.94 -8.08 15.22
N VAL A 31 3.83 -8.47 13.95
CA VAL A 31 4.95 -8.94 13.13
C VAL A 31 5.76 -7.74 12.64
N LYS A 32 7.08 -7.81 12.83
CA LYS A 32 8.04 -6.79 12.41
C LYS A 32 9.09 -7.38 11.48
N VAL A 33 9.55 -6.57 10.53
CA VAL A 33 10.72 -6.84 9.68
C VAL A 33 11.83 -5.84 10.00
N ASN A 34 13.07 -6.20 9.69
CA ASN A 34 14.26 -5.38 9.97
C ASN A 34 14.33 -4.92 11.44
N GLY A 35 13.87 -5.76 12.38
CA GLY A 35 13.88 -5.53 13.83
C GLY A 35 12.81 -4.58 14.38
N SER A 36 12.29 -3.63 13.58
CA SER A 36 11.42 -2.57 14.09
C SER A 36 10.17 -2.26 13.24
N GLN A 37 10.18 -2.61 11.95
CA GLN A 37 9.16 -2.15 11.00
C GLN A 37 7.96 -3.09 10.98
N GLN A 38 6.81 -2.62 11.44
CA GLN A 38 5.57 -3.41 11.45
C GLN A 38 5.10 -3.74 10.02
N VAL A 39 4.84 -5.03 9.76
CA VAL A 39 4.31 -5.53 8.48
C VAL A 39 2.81 -5.29 8.43
N LEU A 40 2.32 -4.61 7.40
CA LEU A 40 0.92 -4.20 7.32
C LEU A 40 0.02 -5.38 6.96
N THR A 41 -1.22 -5.33 7.42
CA THR A 41 -2.31 -6.19 7.00
C THR A 41 -3.33 -5.42 6.16
N THR A 42 -4.28 -6.16 5.58
CA THR A 42 -5.39 -5.57 4.81
C THR A 42 -6.40 -4.80 5.66
N ALA A 43 -6.28 -4.83 7.00
CA ALA A 43 -7.10 -4.02 7.91
C ALA A 43 -6.61 -2.56 8.05
N GLU A 44 -5.39 -2.26 7.58
CA GLU A 44 -4.76 -0.96 7.71
C GLU A 44 -5.08 -0.09 6.49
N LEU A 45 -5.18 1.23 6.72
CA LEU A 45 -5.51 2.16 5.65
C LEU A 45 -4.23 2.71 5.03
N LEU A 46 -4.13 2.68 3.71
CA LEU A 46 -3.03 3.31 2.96
C LEU A 46 -3.52 4.62 2.37
N VAL A 47 -3.30 5.72 3.09
CA VAL A 47 -3.77 7.06 2.71
C VAL A 47 -2.71 7.73 1.85
N VAL A 48 -3.12 8.44 0.80
CA VAL A 48 -2.24 9.22 -0.06
C VAL A 48 -2.39 10.70 0.28
N ALA A 49 -1.28 11.38 0.55
CA ALA A 49 -1.25 12.81 0.82
C ALA A 49 -0.33 13.54 -0.17
N GLY A 50 -0.73 14.74 -0.62
CA GLY A 50 0.08 15.57 -1.52
C GLY A 50 0.12 15.10 -2.98
N CYS A 51 -0.87 14.34 -3.43
CA CYS A 51 -1.00 13.98 -4.84
C CYS A 51 -1.50 15.19 -5.63
N LEU A 52 -0.74 15.62 -6.64
CA LEU A 52 -1.08 16.76 -7.50
C LEU A 52 -1.62 16.29 -8.86
N PHE A 53 -2.04 15.01 -8.96
CA PHE A 53 -2.53 14.45 -10.20
C PHE A 53 -3.77 15.20 -10.70
N ASN A 54 -3.83 15.40 -12.01
CA ASN A 54 -4.83 16.22 -12.69
C ASN A 54 -5.28 15.49 -13.96
N VAL A 55 -6.58 15.57 -14.25
CA VAL A 55 -7.18 15.03 -15.47
C VAL A 55 -7.91 16.17 -16.18
N SER A 56 -7.51 16.45 -17.43
CA SER A 56 -8.15 17.47 -18.29
C SER A 56 -8.28 18.86 -17.66
N GLY A 57 -7.28 19.29 -16.88
CA GLY A 57 -7.26 20.60 -16.23
C GLY A 57 -7.87 20.62 -14.83
N GLY A 58 -8.56 19.56 -14.39
CA GLY A 58 -9.15 19.44 -13.05
C GLY A 58 -8.33 18.57 -12.08
N PRO A 59 -8.17 18.96 -10.80
CA PRO A 59 -7.49 18.13 -9.82
C PRO A 59 -8.23 16.80 -9.63
N HIS A 60 -7.50 15.70 -9.73
CA HIS A 60 -8.01 14.33 -9.55
C HIS A 60 -7.03 13.52 -8.69
N PRO A 61 -6.77 13.95 -7.44
CA PRO A 61 -5.72 13.38 -6.63
C PRO A 61 -6.05 11.95 -6.21
N CYS A 62 -5.02 11.10 -6.17
CA CYS A 62 -5.11 9.83 -5.45
C CYS A 62 -5.25 10.14 -3.95
N VAL A 63 -6.17 9.46 -3.27
CA VAL A 63 -6.42 9.61 -1.82
C VAL A 63 -6.15 8.33 -1.04
N LYS A 64 -6.11 7.17 -1.71
CA LYS A 64 -5.77 5.90 -1.08
C LYS A 64 -5.13 4.91 -2.04
N VAL A 65 -4.48 3.90 -1.48
CA VAL A 65 -3.98 2.74 -2.21
C VAL A 65 -4.74 1.49 -1.78
N ARG A 66 -5.16 0.69 -2.76
CA ARG A 66 -5.71 -0.64 -2.55
C ARG A 66 -4.64 -1.67 -2.89
N VAL A 67 -4.35 -2.53 -1.94
CA VAL A 67 -3.37 -3.62 -2.05
C VAL A 67 -4.07 -4.96 -1.96
N ASP A 68 -3.38 -6.01 -2.37
CA ASP A 68 -3.94 -7.36 -2.35
C ASP A 68 -3.76 -8.05 -1.00
N ALA A 69 -4.59 -9.06 -0.78
CA ALA A 69 -4.51 -9.95 0.38
C ALA A 69 -3.65 -11.17 0.07
N ALA A 70 -2.72 -11.48 0.98
CA ALA A 70 -2.10 -12.80 1.01
C ALA A 70 -3.16 -13.88 1.32
N THR A 71 -3.07 -15.03 0.66
CA THR A 71 -4.03 -16.14 0.80
C THR A 71 -3.69 -17.08 1.95
N ARG A 72 -2.41 -17.15 2.35
CA ARG A 72 -1.91 -18.04 3.41
C ARG A 72 -1.34 -17.26 4.59
N VAL A 73 -0.61 -16.18 4.34
CA VAL A 73 0.02 -15.43 5.43
C VAL A 73 -0.99 -14.52 6.12
N LYS A 74 -1.27 -14.80 7.39
CA LYS A 74 -2.10 -13.96 8.26
C LYS A 74 -1.28 -13.40 9.41
N ILE A 75 -1.58 -12.17 9.81
CA ILE A 75 -1.00 -11.47 10.95
C ILE A 75 -2.17 -11.02 11.82
N ASN A 76 -2.19 -11.43 13.10
CA ASN A 76 -3.32 -11.18 13.99
C ASN A 76 -4.69 -11.63 13.41
N GLY A 77 -4.70 -12.72 12.63
CA GLY A 77 -5.91 -13.23 11.97
C GLY A 77 -6.32 -12.51 10.67
N GLN A 78 -5.69 -11.37 10.35
CA GLN A 78 -5.94 -10.62 9.11
C GLN A 78 -4.94 -11.01 8.02
N PRO A 79 -5.36 -11.08 6.73
CA PRO A 79 -4.43 -11.30 5.63
C PRO A 79 -3.34 -10.24 5.59
N ALA A 80 -2.07 -10.68 5.47
CA ALA A 80 -0.97 -9.75 5.24
C ALA A 80 -1.20 -8.97 3.95
N ALA A 81 -0.91 -7.67 3.98
CA ALA A 81 -1.00 -6.83 2.80
C ALA A 81 0.23 -7.09 1.92
N ILE A 82 -0.02 -7.25 0.63
CA ILE A 82 1.01 -7.53 -0.35
C ILE A 82 0.91 -6.60 -1.55
N LEU A 83 2.07 -6.23 -2.08
CA LEU A 83 2.14 -5.50 -3.34
C LEU A 83 2.20 -6.49 -4.50
N THR A 84 1.23 -6.38 -5.40
CA THR A 84 1.18 -7.10 -6.67
C THR A 84 0.92 -6.11 -7.81
N PRO A 85 1.06 -6.51 -9.09
CA PRO A 85 0.65 -5.69 -10.22
C PRO A 85 -0.85 -5.31 -10.24
N ALA A 86 -1.70 -5.94 -9.43
CA ALA A 86 -3.12 -5.61 -9.33
C ALA A 86 -3.44 -4.51 -8.29
N ALA A 87 -2.44 -4.05 -7.53
CA ALA A 87 -2.61 -2.94 -6.60
C ALA A 87 -2.96 -1.64 -7.33
N LEU A 88 -3.78 -0.79 -6.72
CA LEU A 88 -4.29 0.43 -7.35
C LEU A 88 -4.12 1.65 -6.45
N CYS A 89 -3.61 2.73 -7.01
CA CYS A 89 -3.91 4.06 -6.51
C CYS A 89 -5.34 4.44 -6.91
N LEU A 90 -6.10 5.01 -5.98
CA LEU A 90 -7.50 5.37 -6.17
C LEU A 90 -7.71 6.84 -5.83
N ALA A 91 -8.45 7.52 -6.70
CA ALA A 91 -8.93 8.87 -6.45
C ALA A 91 -10.12 8.90 -5.49
N ALA A 92 -10.57 10.10 -5.13
CA ALA A 92 -11.67 10.29 -4.18
C ALA A 92 -12.96 9.61 -4.65
N ASP A 93 -13.27 9.70 -5.94
CA ASP A 93 -14.39 9.03 -6.63
C ASP A 93 -14.18 7.53 -6.86
N GLN A 94 -13.09 6.95 -6.34
CA GLN A 94 -12.69 5.55 -6.50
C GLN A 94 -12.23 5.18 -7.92
N ALA A 95 -11.99 6.15 -8.81
CA ALA A 95 -11.41 5.85 -10.11
C ALA A 95 -9.99 5.26 -9.95
N PRO A 96 -9.66 4.15 -10.64
CA PRO A 96 -8.31 3.62 -10.72
C PRO A 96 -7.34 4.60 -11.39
N GLN A 97 -6.20 4.84 -10.74
CA GLN A 97 -5.17 5.77 -11.17
C GLN A 97 -3.82 5.08 -11.45
N GLY A 98 -3.89 3.79 -11.76
CA GLY A 98 -2.72 2.94 -12.03
C GLY A 98 -2.12 2.30 -10.78
N ILE A 99 -1.00 1.60 -11.00
CA ILE A 99 -0.31 0.85 -9.95
C ILE A 99 0.53 1.77 -9.06
N PRO A 100 0.65 1.48 -7.76
CA PRO A 100 1.63 2.15 -6.90
C PRO A 100 3.06 1.69 -7.23
N ASN A 101 4.00 2.62 -7.13
CA ASN A 101 5.43 2.36 -7.07
C ASN A 101 5.84 2.06 -5.62
N SER A 102 6.83 1.20 -5.43
CA SER A 102 7.47 1.01 -4.12
C SER A 102 8.97 0.92 -4.24
N ALA A 103 9.71 1.76 -3.51
CA ALA A 103 11.17 1.75 -3.53
C ALA A 103 11.76 0.80 -2.48
N SER A 104 11.06 0.58 -1.36
CA SER A 104 11.59 -0.11 -0.16
C SER A 104 10.63 -1.12 0.48
N ASN A 105 10.05 -2.02 -0.31
CA ASN A 105 9.36 -3.20 0.24
C ASN A 105 10.35 -4.25 0.77
N GLN A 106 9.85 -5.22 1.55
CA GLN A 106 10.64 -6.38 1.95
C GLN A 106 10.89 -7.31 0.75
N LYS A 107 11.93 -7.03 -0.03
CA LYS A 107 12.26 -7.78 -1.26
C LYS A 107 12.70 -9.23 -1.00
N ARG A 108 13.07 -9.58 0.24
CA ARG A 108 13.44 -10.96 0.60
C ARG A 108 12.25 -11.88 0.88
N VAL A 109 11.06 -11.33 1.13
CA VAL A 109 9.91 -12.12 1.57
C VAL A 109 8.73 -11.94 0.63
N ILE A 110 8.36 -13.03 -0.04
CA ILE A 110 7.13 -13.14 -0.82
C ILE A 110 6.12 -13.88 0.06
N ALA A 111 4.99 -13.22 0.34
CA ALA A 111 3.85 -13.86 0.97
C ALA A 111 2.92 -14.38 -0.12
N THR A 112 2.28 -15.53 0.12
CA THR A 112 1.26 -16.09 -0.77
C THR A 112 -0.09 -16.07 -0.11
#